data_AF-A0A239L8P0-F1
#
_entry.id   AF-A0A239L8P0-F1
#
_cell.length_a   1.000
_cell.length_b   1.000
_cell.length_c   1.000
_cell.angle_alpha   90.00
_cell.angle_beta   90.00
_cell.angle_gamma   90.00
#
_symmetry.space_group_name_H-M   'P 1'
#
loop_
_entity.id
_entity.type
_entity.pdbx_description
1 polymer ?
#
loop_
_entity_poly.entity_id
_entity_poly.type
_entity_poly.pdbx_seq_one_letter_code
_entity_poly.pdbx_strand_id
1 'polypeptide(L)'
;SRTDVADPVRQLDCREKTASATARFSPAFLASVRGYKVLRFMDWQSTNANVAVTWATRPQLLTQNQASKMGASVEYMVALANEAGIDPWFTMPWNADEDYQRRFATYVRDNLAPGRKAYVEMSNEVWNWSFPVTTQAKNEGLSMGLATNEAEALLRRYAQKSTWMHKIWSQVFASDMKRLVRVIATQNANPWAAEQVLKFEDTAQNFDALATAPYFGGGTFSGSRAAITDLTNIFTFLDADIDAVLAKAAQNKAVATRYGKRYIAYEGGQHVVHASNVELVRSINRDPRMYTLYQRYLATWKAQIGDAMTLYNNTGPVSQWGAWGLREYAGQPIAETPKL
;
A
#
# COMPACT_ATOMS: atom_id res chain seq x y z
N SER A 1 0.81 -3.46 40.62
CA SER A 1 0.16 -4.78 40.68
C SER A 1 1.05 -5.80 39.97
N ARG A 2 1.28 -6.98 40.56
CA ARG A 2 1.97 -8.09 39.88
C ARG A 2 0.90 -8.99 39.26
N THR A 3 1.08 -9.40 38.00
CA THR A 3 0.20 -10.37 37.33
C THR A 3 0.64 -11.79 37.67
N ASP A 4 -0.30 -12.69 37.95
CA ASP A 4 -0.04 -14.13 38.12
C ASP A 4 0.03 -14.80 36.74
N VAL A 5 1.04 -15.65 36.51
CA VAL A 5 1.18 -16.40 35.26
C VAL A 5 0.17 -17.55 35.19
N ALA A 6 -0.26 -18.09 36.35
CA ALA A 6 -1.33 -19.08 36.43
C ALA A 6 -2.73 -18.44 36.26
N ASP A 7 -2.85 -17.15 36.58
CA ASP A 7 -4.09 -16.38 36.41
C ASP A 7 -3.83 -15.03 35.70
N PRO A 8 -3.53 -15.06 34.39
CA PRO A 8 -3.29 -13.84 33.64
C PRO A 8 -4.56 -12.96 33.63
N VAL A 9 -4.36 -11.65 33.50
CA VAL A 9 -5.47 -10.71 33.30
C VAL A 9 -6.20 -11.08 31.99
N ARG A 10 -7.50 -11.31 32.08
CA ARG A 10 -8.39 -11.65 30.96
C ARG A 10 -9.49 -10.59 30.82
N GLN A 11 -10.18 -10.60 29.68
CA GLN A 11 -11.33 -9.73 29.41
C GLN A 11 -11.04 -8.22 29.58
N LEU A 12 -9.83 -7.80 29.20
CA LEU A 12 -9.49 -6.38 29.14
C LEU A 12 -10.28 -5.70 28.03
N ASP A 13 -11.01 -4.65 28.40
CA ASP A 13 -11.65 -3.73 27.46
C ASP A 13 -10.80 -2.47 27.33
N CYS A 14 -10.09 -2.36 26.21
CA CYS A 14 -9.23 -1.21 25.90
C CYS A 14 -9.96 -0.12 25.09
N ARG A 15 -11.30 -0.17 24.99
CA ARG A 15 -12.07 0.85 24.28
C ARG A 15 -12.09 2.17 25.03
N GLU A 16 -12.34 3.25 24.29
CA GLU A 16 -12.63 4.55 24.88
C GLU A 16 -13.83 4.44 25.83
N LYS A 17 -13.80 5.14 26.97
CA LYS A 17 -14.83 5.06 28.02
C LYS A 17 -16.26 5.32 27.51
N THR A 18 -16.39 6.11 26.46
CA THR A 18 -17.67 6.49 25.82
C THR A 18 -18.05 5.61 24.63
N ALA A 19 -17.19 4.66 24.23
CA ALA A 19 -17.46 3.78 23.11
C ALA A 19 -18.50 2.72 23.47
N SER A 20 -19.28 2.30 22.47
CA SER A 20 -20.22 1.18 22.63
C SER A 20 -19.50 -0.09 23.06
N ALA A 21 -20.14 -0.86 23.96
CA ALA A 21 -19.68 -2.19 24.35
C ALA A 21 -19.68 -3.22 23.21
N THR A 22 -20.15 -2.85 22.02
CA THR A 22 -20.07 -3.65 20.78
C THR A 22 -19.19 -3.01 19.70
N ALA A 23 -18.60 -1.83 19.95
CA ALA A 23 -17.75 -1.16 18.97
C ALA A 23 -16.51 -2.01 18.67
N ARG A 24 -16.23 -2.19 17.37
CA ARG A 24 -15.05 -2.91 16.89
C ARG A 24 -13.87 -1.98 16.63
N PHE A 25 -14.14 -0.78 16.15
CA PHE A 25 -13.14 0.24 15.87
C PHE A 25 -13.43 1.52 16.67
N SER A 26 -12.37 2.27 17.01
CA SER A 26 -12.53 3.59 17.62
C SER A 26 -13.27 4.54 16.67
N PRO A 27 -14.25 5.34 17.16
CA PRO A 27 -14.90 6.38 16.37
C PRO A 27 -13.90 7.38 15.77
N ALA A 28 -12.84 7.74 16.49
CA ALA A 28 -11.80 8.65 16.00
C ALA A 28 -11.02 8.02 14.82
N PHE A 29 -10.76 6.71 14.89
CA PHE A 29 -10.13 6.00 13.78
C PHE A 29 -11.05 5.95 12.55
N LEU A 30 -12.33 5.60 12.71
CA LEU A 30 -13.30 5.60 11.60
C LEU A 30 -13.46 6.99 10.97
N ALA A 31 -13.48 8.04 11.79
CA ALA A 31 -13.49 9.43 11.31
C ALA A 31 -12.22 9.77 10.52
N SER A 32 -11.07 9.21 10.87
CA SER A 32 -9.80 9.46 10.18
C SER A 32 -9.74 8.87 8.77
N VAL A 33 -10.47 7.79 8.50
CA VAL A 33 -10.52 7.15 7.18
C VAL A 33 -11.73 7.58 6.36
N ARG A 34 -12.67 8.32 6.98
CA ARG A 34 -13.87 8.82 6.31
C ARG A 34 -13.48 9.75 5.15
N GLY A 35 -14.11 9.53 4.00
CA GLY A 35 -13.87 10.33 2.80
C GLY A 35 -12.92 9.66 1.80
N TYR A 36 -12.09 8.72 2.24
CA TYR A 36 -11.35 7.86 1.33
C TYR A 36 -12.29 6.90 0.60
N LYS A 37 -11.89 6.51 -0.62
CA LYS A 37 -12.61 5.53 -1.43
C LYS A 37 -11.98 4.15 -1.39
N VAL A 38 -10.66 4.10 -1.20
CA VAL A 38 -9.88 2.87 -1.15
C VAL A 38 -8.95 2.92 0.07
N LEU A 39 -8.79 1.80 0.77
CA LEU A 39 -7.80 1.62 1.84
C LEU A 39 -6.96 0.37 1.54
N ARG A 40 -5.65 0.56 1.38
CA ARG A 40 -4.70 -0.52 1.16
C ARG A 40 -4.16 -1.05 2.48
N PHE A 41 -4.26 -2.35 2.69
CA PHE A 41 -3.97 -3.01 3.96
C PHE A 41 -2.54 -3.56 4.08
N MET A 42 -1.60 -3.08 3.26
CA MET A 42 -0.26 -3.67 3.14
C MET A 42 0.45 -3.87 4.49
N ASP A 43 0.50 -2.84 5.33
CA ASP A 43 1.10 -2.94 6.67
C ASP A 43 0.28 -3.82 7.61
N TRP A 44 -1.06 -3.75 7.54
CA TRP A 44 -1.93 -4.65 8.31
C TRP A 44 -1.71 -6.11 7.92
N GLN A 45 -1.38 -6.40 6.68
CA GLN A 45 -1.08 -7.75 6.21
C GLN A 45 0.38 -8.17 6.45
N SER A 46 1.21 -7.29 7.02
CA SER A 46 2.66 -7.53 7.22
C SER A 46 3.35 -8.03 5.95
N THR A 47 2.92 -7.55 4.77
CA THR A 47 3.32 -8.12 3.47
C THR A 47 4.83 -8.11 3.25
N ASN A 48 5.51 -7.03 3.67
CA ASN A 48 6.97 -6.88 3.48
C ASN A 48 7.81 -7.91 4.23
N ALA A 49 7.27 -8.58 5.24
CA ALA A 49 7.97 -9.65 5.95
C ALA A 49 8.19 -10.89 5.07
N ASN A 50 7.40 -11.04 3.99
CA ASN A 50 7.48 -12.14 3.02
C ASN A 50 7.43 -13.55 3.64
N VAL A 51 6.74 -13.69 4.78
CA VAL A 51 6.63 -14.96 5.50
C VAL A 51 5.69 -15.93 4.78
N ALA A 52 5.99 -17.22 4.87
CA ALA A 52 5.07 -18.26 4.42
C ALA A 52 3.83 -18.30 5.33
N VAL A 53 2.66 -18.46 4.73
CA VAL A 53 1.38 -18.52 5.44
C VAL A 53 0.42 -19.46 4.72
N THR A 54 -0.33 -20.22 5.48
CA THR A 54 -1.44 -21.06 4.99
C THR A 54 -2.74 -20.57 5.61
N TRP A 55 -3.88 -21.04 5.12
CA TRP A 55 -5.17 -20.62 5.70
C TRP A 55 -5.25 -20.95 7.19
N ALA A 56 -4.65 -22.06 7.63
CA ALA A 56 -4.65 -22.49 9.01
C ALA A 56 -3.75 -21.62 9.92
N THR A 57 -2.65 -21.08 9.40
CA THR A 57 -1.64 -20.33 10.20
C THR A 57 -1.80 -18.81 10.13
N ARG A 58 -2.73 -18.31 9.34
CA ARG A 58 -3.04 -16.87 9.21
C ARG A 58 -3.50 -16.25 10.54
N PRO A 59 -3.40 -14.91 10.71
CA PRO A 59 -4.07 -14.22 11.82
C PRO A 59 -5.59 -14.40 11.77
N GLN A 60 -6.20 -14.71 12.91
CA GLN A 60 -7.64 -14.88 13.11
C GLN A 60 -8.17 -13.78 14.04
N LEU A 61 -9.50 -13.65 14.17
CA LEU A 61 -10.13 -12.67 15.06
C LEU A 61 -9.63 -12.72 16.51
N LEU A 62 -9.37 -13.93 17.01
CA LEU A 62 -8.90 -14.17 18.38
C LEU A 62 -7.37 -14.22 18.49
N THR A 63 -6.62 -13.96 17.41
CA THR A 63 -5.18 -13.77 17.50
C THR A 63 -4.91 -12.62 18.47
N GLN A 64 -4.14 -12.92 19.51
CA GLN A 64 -3.94 -12.06 20.69
C GLN A 64 -3.52 -10.63 20.33
N ASN A 65 -2.73 -10.47 19.25
CA ASN A 65 -2.26 -9.17 18.80
C ASN A 65 -2.37 -9.04 17.27
N GLN A 66 -3.34 -8.23 16.83
CA GLN A 66 -3.57 -7.88 15.42
C GLN A 66 -2.51 -6.92 14.83
N ALA A 67 -1.66 -6.34 15.67
CA ALA A 67 -0.54 -5.48 15.29
C ALA A 67 0.82 -6.20 15.41
N SER A 68 0.81 -7.52 15.60
CA SER A 68 2.04 -8.33 15.62
C SER A 68 2.57 -8.57 14.20
N LYS A 69 3.71 -9.23 14.08
CA LYS A 69 4.30 -9.65 12.79
C LYS A 69 3.44 -10.64 12.00
N MET A 70 2.39 -11.22 12.61
CA MET A 70 1.40 -12.02 11.87
C MET A 70 0.46 -11.16 11.02
N GLY A 71 0.36 -9.87 11.31
CA GLY A 71 -0.63 -8.98 10.74
C GLY A 71 -2.02 -9.13 11.35
N ALA A 72 -2.95 -8.36 10.80
CA ALA A 72 -4.36 -8.36 11.12
C ALA A 72 -5.13 -9.39 10.29
N SER A 73 -6.17 -9.95 10.88
CA SER A 73 -7.06 -10.92 10.25
C SER A 73 -7.89 -10.30 9.11
N VAL A 74 -8.23 -11.10 8.09
CA VAL A 74 -9.11 -10.67 6.99
C VAL A 74 -10.50 -10.26 7.48
N GLU A 75 -10.94 -10.88 8.57
CA GLU A 75 -12.17 -10.59 9.25
C GLU A 75 -12.19 -9.13 9.76
N TYR A 76 -11.09 -8.64 10.34
CA TYR A 76 -10.95 -7.24 10.75
C TYR A 76 -10.83 -6.29 9.54
N MET A 77 -10.06 -6.66 8.51
CA MET A 77 -9.90 -5.82 7.32
C MET A 77 -11.24 -5.59 6.59
N VAL A 78 -12.01 -6.65 6.37
CA VAL A 78 -13.35 -6.58 5.75
C VAL A 78 -14.34 -5.83 6.65
N ALA A 79 -14.27 -6.04 7.97
CA ALA A 79 -15.12 -5.29 8.90
C ALA A 79 -14.86 -3.78 8.84
N LEU A 80 -13.59 -3.37 8.80
CA LEU A 80 -13.23 -1.96 8.68
C LEU A 80 -13.75 -1.38 7.36
N ALA A 81 -13.55 -2.10 6.25
CA ALA A 81 -14.04 -1.68 4.94
C ALA A 81 -15.56 -1.48 4.93
N ASN A 82 -16.30 -2.41 5.53
CA ASN A 82 -17.75 -2.33 5.64
C ASN A 82 -18.20 -1.16 6.52
N GLU A 83 -17.62 -1.01 7.72
CA GLU A 83 -18.01 0.01 8.70
C GLU A 83 -17.63 1.43 8.24
N ALA A 84 -16.49 1.58 7.56
CA ALA A 84 -16.06 2.85 7.00
C ALA A 84 -16.69 3.15 5.61
N GLY A 85 -17.29 2.15 4.97
CA GLY A 85 -17.84 2.27 3.62
C GLY A 85 -16.77 2.47 2.54
N ILE A 86 -15.64 1.76 2.64
CA ILE A 86 -14.46 1.93 1.79
C ILE A 86 -14.18 0.63 1.02
N ASP A 87 -13.63 0.73 -0.19
CA ASP A 87 -13.15 -0.42 -0.96
C ASP A 87 -11.80 -0.91 -0.40
N PRO A 88 -11.67 -2.18 0.04
CA PRO A 88 -10.40 -2.70 0.53
C PRO A 88 -9.44 -3.04 -0.62
N TRP A 89 -8.15 -2.77 -0.42
CA TRP A 89 -7.06 -3.26 -1.26
C TRP A 89 -6.15 -4.19 -0.47
N PHE A 90 -6.14 -5.46 -0.88
CA PHE A 90 -5.35 -6.52 -0.28
C PHE A 90 -4.07 -6.82 -1.04
N THR A 91 -2.98 -7.03 -0.32
CA THR A 91 -1.67 -7.45 -0.82
C THR A 91 -1.41 -8.89 -0.40
N MET A 92 -1.60 -9.80 -1.34
CA MET A 92 -1.55 -11.23 -1.06
C MET A 92 -0.10 -11.69 -0.87
N PRO A 93 0.19 -12.53 0.15
CA PRO A 93 1.56 -12.99 0.40
C PRO A 93 2.11 -13.78 -0.78
N TRP A 94 3.37 -13.51 -1.15
CA TRP A 94 4.07 -14.24 -2.21
C TRP A 94 4.10 -15.75 -1.95
N ASN A 95 4.34 -16.12 -0.69
CA ASN A 95 4.51 -17.50 -0.23
C ASN A 95 3.20 -18.19 0.20
N ALA A 96 2.03 -17.59 -0.09
CA ALA A 96 0.75 -18.25 0.13
C ALA A 96 0.46 -19.31 -0.94
N ASP A 97 -0.15 -20.42 -0.51
CA ASP A 97 -0.64 -21.49 -1.38
C ASP A 97 -2.00 -21.15 -2.01
N GLU A 98 -2.47 -22.02 -2.91
CA GLU A 98 -3.78 -21.82 -3.57
C GLU A 98 -4.96 -21.87 -2.60
N ASP A 99 -4.92 -22.72 -1.57
CA ASP A 99 -5.99 -22.82 -0.58
C ASP A 99 -6.16 -21.51 0.19
N TYR A 100 -5.06 -20.88 0.61
CA TYR A 100 -5.06 -19.56 1.21
C TYR A 100 -5.68 -18.52 0.27
N GLN A 101 -5.23 -18.44 -0.99
CA GLN A 101 -5.75 -17.49 -1.97
C GLN A 101 -7.26 -17.66 -2.17
N ARG A 102 -7.73 -18.90 -2.35
CA ARG A 102 -9.12 -19.22 -2.63
C ARG A 102 -10.02 -18.93 -1.43
N ARG A 103 -9.60 -19.31 -0.22
CA ARG A 103 -10.37 -19.05 1.01
C ARG A 103 -10.40 -17.59 1.40
N PHE A 104 -9.29 -16.86 1.23
CA PHE A 104 -9.26 -15.42 1.46
C PHE A 104 -10.21 -14.71 0.50
N ALA A 105 -10.11 -15.00 -0.80
CA ALA A 105 -11.01 -14.44 -1.81
C ALA A 105 -12.48 -14.78 -1.51
N THR A 106 -12.77 -16.02 -1.08
CA THR A 106 -14.12 -16.47 -0.74
C THR A 106 -14.67 -15.69 0.45
N TYR A 107 -13.89 -15.56 1.53
CA TYR A 107 -14.28 -14.78 2.69
C TYR A 107 -14.60 -13.33 2.29
N VAL A 108 -13.74 -12.69 1.48
CA VAL A 108 -13.97 -11.32 1.01
C VAL A 108 -15.24 -11.22 0.17
N ARG A 109 -15.44 -12.12 -0.81
CA ARG A 109 -16.64 -12.13 -1.67
C ARG A 109 -17.93 -12.19 -0.83
N ASP A 110 -17.94 -13.07 0.17
CA ASP A 110 -19.12 -13.41 0.96
C ASP A 110 -19.42 -12.36 2.04
N ASN A 111 -18.38 -11.68 2.57
CA ASN A 111 -18.53 -10.79 3.74
C ASN A 111 -18.32 -9.30 3.44
N LEU A 112 -17.72 -8.94 2.30
CA LEU A 112 -17.61 -7.54 1.90
C LEU A 112 -19.00 -7.01 1.51
N ALA A 113 -19.33 -5.80 1.95
CA ALA A 113 -20.65 -5.21 1.73
C ALA A 113 -21.00 -5.12 0.23
N PRO A 114 -22.29 -5.31 -0.14
CA PRO A 114 -22.75 -5.12 -1.51
C PRO A 114 -22.37 -3.74 -2.06
N GLY A 115 -21.98 -3.69 -3.34
CA GLY A 115 -21.56 -2.43 -3.98
C GLY A 115 -20.19 -1.89 -3.57
N ARG A 116 -19.40 -2.64 -2.78
CA ARG A 116 -17.96 -2.43 -2.60
C ARG A 116 -17.15 -3.31 -3.55
N LYS A 117 -15.94 -2.85 -3.89
CA LYS A 117 -14.97 -3.57 -4.72
C LYS A 117 -13.77 -4.02 -3.88
N ALA A 118 -13.28 -5.23 -4.13
CA ALA A 118 -12.03 -5.73 -3.59
C ALA A 118 -10.91 -5.51 -4.61
N TYR A 119 -9.89 -4.76 -4.23
CA TYR A 119 -8.64 -4.64 -4.98
C TYR A 119 -7.68 -5.71 -4.49
N VAL A 120 -6.99 -6.39 -5.40
CA VAL A 120 -6.04 -7.45 -5.06
C VAL A 120 -4.75 -7.28 -5.84
N GLU A 121 -3.63 -7.41 -5.14
CA GLU A 121 -2.27 -7.28 -5.65
C GLU A 121 -1.40 -8.42 -5.09
N MET A 122 -0.44 -8.91 -5.88
CA MET A 122 0.55 -9.86 -5.39
C MET A 122 1.69 -9.13 -4.67
N SER A 123 1.86 -9.42 -3.38
CA SER A 123 2.90 -8.85 -2.51
C SER A 123 2.89 -7.31 -2.49
N ASN A 124 4.04 -6.71 -2.16
CA ASN A 124 4.31 -5.29 -2.20
C ASN A 124 5.68 -5.05 -2.85
N GLU A 125 5.78 -4.04 -3.72
CA GLU A 125 7.01 -3.57 -4.34
C GLU A 125 8.03 -4.68 -4.66
N VAL A 126 7.64 -5.69 -5.44
CA VAL A 126 8.53 -6.83 -5.76
C VAL A 126 9.79 -6.41 -6.53
N TRP A 127 9.84 -5.15 -6.98
CA TRP A 127 11.00 -4.49 -7.60
C TRP A 127 11.98 -3.88 -6.59
N ASN A 128 11.63 -3.74 -5.31
CA ASN A 128 12.42 -3.03 -4.30
C ASN A 128 13.41 -3.98 -3.62
N TRP A 129 14.69 -3.82 -3.92
CA TRP A 129 15.78 -4.66 -3.40
C TRP A 129 15.95 -4.66 -1.88
N SER A 130 15.30 -3.75 -1.17
CA SER A 130 15.25 -3.76 0.30
C SER A 130 14.35 -4.86 0.86
N PHE A 131 13.45 -5.42 0.05
CA PHE A 131 12.50 -6.45 0.48
C PHE A 131 12.95 -7.86 0.07
N PRO A 132 12.80 -8.88 0.95
CA PRO A 132 13.19 -10.26 0.65
C PRO A 132 12.51 -10.85 -0.59
N VAL A 133 11.28 -10.42 -0.88
CA VAL A 133 10.50 -10.91 -2.03
C VAL A 133 11.20 -10.62 -3.36
N THR A 134 11.96 -9.54 -3.46
CA THR A 134 12.68 -9.14 -4.68
C THR A 134 13.75 -10.17 -5.03
N THR A 135 14.58 -10.54 -4.05
CA THR A 135 15.59 -11.59 -4.22
C THR A 135 14.94 -12.95 -4.50
N GLN A 136 13.84 -13.27 -3.82
CA GLN A 136 13.11 -14.51 -4.05
C GLN A 136 12.56 -14.59 -5.48
N ALA A 137 11.83 -13.58 -5.93
CA ALA A 137 11.25 -13.52 -7.27
C ALA A 137 12.31 -13.59 -8.37
N LYS A 138 13.45 -12.90 -8.18
CA LYS A 138 14.62 -13.00 -9.05
C LYS A 138 15.13 -14.44 -9.16
N ASN A 139 15.41 -15.09 -8.03
CA ASN A 139 15.98 -16.43 -8.00
C ASN A 139 15.02 -17.47 -8.60
N GLU A 140 13.72 -17.38 -8.27
CA GLU A 140 12.67 -18.20 -8.89
C GLU A 140 12.67 -17.99 -10.42
N GLY A 141 12.64 -16.75 -10.88
CA GLY A 141 12.63 -16.43 -12.31
C GLY A 141 13.83 -16.96 -13.08
N LEU A 142 15.03 -16.86 -12.51
CA LEU A 142 16.26 -17.41 -13.11
C LEU A 142 16.23 -18.94 -13.12
N SER A 143 15.82 -19.58 -12.02
CA SER A 143 15.75 -21.03 -11.91
C SER A 143 14.75 -21.66 -12.88
N MET A 144 13.68 -20.93 -13.21
CA MET A 144 12.65 -21.32 -14.16
C MET A 144 13.02 -20.97 -15.61
N GLY A 145 14.18 -20.34 -15.85
CA GLY A 145 14.60 -19.93 -17.19
C GLY A 145 13.75 -18.83 -17.81
N LEU A 146 13.06 -18.01 -17.00
CA LEU A 146 12.15 -16.97 -17.52
C LEU A 146 12.89 -15.87 -18.26
N ALA A 147 14.13 -15.57 -17.86
CA ALA A 147 15.08 -14.74 -18.59
C ALA A 147 16.49 -15.03 -18.10
N THR A 148 17.51 -14.60 -18.85
CA THR A 148 18.92 -14.66 -18.43
C THR A 148 19.34 -13.44 -17.63
N ASN A 149 18.68 -12.30 -17.82
CA ASN A 149 18.91 -11.08 -17.04
C ASN A 149 18.11 -11.10 -15.73
N GLU A 150 18.76 -10.73 -14.62
CA GLU A 150 18.15 -10.76 -13.28
C GLU A 150 16.89 -9.89 -13.15
N ALA A 151 16.92 -8.64 -13.65
CA ALA A 151 15.80 -7.72 -13.53
C ALA A 151 14.60 -8.20 -14.36
N GLU A 152 14.84 -8.69 -15.58
CA GLU A 152 13.78 -9.24 -16.41
C GLU A 152 13.22 -10.55 -15.84
N ALA A 153 14.07 -11.44 -15.33
CA ALA A 153 13.65 -12.70 -14.71
C ALA A 153 12.73 -12.44 -13.50
N LEU A 154 13.10 -11.47 -12.66
CA LEU A 154 12.27 -11.00 -11.55
C LEU A 154 10.90 -10.50 -12.03
N LEU A 155 10.87 -9.63 -13.04
CA LEU A 155 9.62 -9.01 -13.53
C LEU A 155 8.70 -10.04 -14.19
N ARG A 156 9.26 -10.97 -14.97
CA ARG A 156 8.51 -12.07 -15.57
C ARG A 156 7.97 -13.02 -14.50
N ARG A 157 8.75 -13.28 -13.45
CA ARG A 157 8.27 -14.10 -12.33
C ARG A 157 7.14 -13.42 -11.57
N TYR A 158 7.25 -12.11 -11.33
CA TYR A 158 6.18 -11.30 -10.77
C TYR A 158 4.90 -11.35 -11.62
N ALA A 159 5.04 -11.26 -12.95
CA ALA A 159 3.95 -11.39 -13.90
C ALA A 159 3.23 -12.75 -13.76
N GLN A 160 3.97 -13.86 -13.78
CA GLN A 160 3.40 -15.21 -13.61
C GLN A 160 2.66 -15.35 -12.28
N LYS A 161 3.28 -14.93 -11.18
CA LYS A 161 2.72 -15.11 -9.83
C LYS A 161 1.47 -14.24 -9.63
N SER A 162 1.47 -13.01 -10.16
CA SER A 162 0.30 -12.13 -10.16
C SER A 162 -0.84 -12.71 -10.99
N THR A 163 -0.56 -13.17 -12.20
CA THR A 163 -1.55 -13.79 -13.09
C THR A 163 -2.16 -15.06 -12.49
N TRP A 164 -1.36 -15.92 -11.86
CA TRP A 164 -1.83 -17.09 -11.12
C TRP A 164 -2.84 -16.72 -10.02
N MET A 165 -2.48 -15.76 -9.16
CA MET A 165 -3.38 -15.27 -8.11
C MET A 165 -4.66 -14.66 -8.71
N HIS A 166 -4.53 -13.82 -9.73
CA HIS A 166 -5.65 -13.17 -10.39
C HIS A 166 -6.63 -14.17 -10.99
N LYS A 167 -6.16 -15.29 -11.55
CA LYS A 167 -7.02 -16.38 -12.05
C LYS A 167 -7.82 -17.03 -10.91
N ILE A 168 -7.20 -17.32 -9.77
CA ILE A 168 -7.90 -17.87 -8.59
C ILE A 168 -8.98 -16.90 -8.10
N TRP A 169 -8.64 -15.63 -7.93
CA TRP A 169 -9.60 -14.62 -7.49
C TRP A 169 -10.73 -14.43 -8.50
N SER A 170 -10.44 -14.44 -9.80
CA SER A 170 -11.46 -14.35 -10.86
C SER A 170 -12.43 -15.54 -10.83
N GLN A 171 -11.95 -16.75 -10.56
CA GLN A 171 -12.81 -17.93 -10.39
C GLN A 171 -13.76 -17.77 -9.20
N VAL A 172 -13.25 -17.27 -8.06
CA VAL A 172 -14.07 -17.08 -6.86
C VAL A 172 -15.13 -16.00 -7.06
N PHE A 173 -14.79 -14.91 -7.76
CA PHE A 173 -15.67 -13.79 -8.07
C PHE A 173 -16.43 -13.95 -9.41
N ALA A 174 -16.43 -15.13 -10.03
CA ALA A 174 -16.97 -15.33 -11.37
C ALA A 174 -18.44 -14.89 -11.53
N SER A 175 -19.25 -15.00 -10.47
CA SER A 175 -20.64 -14.55 -10.47
C SER A 175 -20.81 -13.02 -10.39
N ASP A 176 -19.77 -12.28 -9.99
CA ASP A 176 -19.81 -10.83 -9.81
C ASP A 176 -18.44 -10.16 -10.02
N MET A 177 -17.84 -10.34 -11.20
CA MET A 177 -16.51 -9.84 -11.53
C MET A 177 -16.35 -8.31 -11.41
N LYS A 178 -17.45 -7.54 -11.49
CA LYS A 178 -17.42 -6.07 -11.29
C LYS A 178 -17.02 -5.66 -9.86
N ARG A 179 -17.09 -6.59 -8.90
CA ARG A 179 -16.62 -6.39 -7.51
C ARG A 179 -15.14 -6.68 -7.32
N LEU A 180 -14.42 -7.15 -8.34
CA LEU A 180 -12.99 -7.43 -8.26
C LEU A 180 -12.20 -6.42 -9.09
N VAL A 181 -11.08 -5.93 -8.55
CA VAL A 181 -10.08 -5.15 -9.28
C VAL A 181 -8.73 -5.83 -9.10
N ARG A 182 -8.20 -6.40 -10.18
CA ARG A 182 -6.91 -7.09 -10.20
C ARG A 182 -5.80 -6.10 -10.53
N VAL A 183 -4.84 -5.96 -9.64
CA VAL A 183 -3.81 -4.92 -9.69
C VAL A 183 -2.43 -5.52 -9.89
N ILE A 184 -1.69 -4.93 -10.83
CA ILE A 184 -0.26 -5.16 -11.03
C ILE A 184 0.48 -3.90 -10.61
N ALA A 185 1.52 -4.05 -9.78
CA ALA A 185 2.28 -2.94 -9.22
C ALA A 185 3.73 -2.94 -9.70
N THR A 186 4.21 -1.79 -10.19
CA THR A 186 5.60 -1.59 -10.59
C THR A 186 6.19 -0.28 -10.05
N GLN A 187 7.47 -0.04 -10.30
CA GLN A 187 8.15 1.18 -9.86
C GLN A 187 7.79 2.37 -10.75
N ASN A 188 7.41 3.50 -10.16
CA ASN A 188 7.02 4.69 -10.92
C ASN A 188 8.15 5.21 -11.83
N ALA A 189 9.37 5.25 -11.31
CA ALA A 189 10.54 5.74 -12.04
C ALA A 189 10.94 4.87 -13.25
N ASN A 190 10.38 3.66 -13.38
CA ASN A 190 10.78 2.68 -14.38
C ASN A 190 9.58 2.16 -15.22
N PRO A 191 9.10 2.93 -16.21
CA PRO A 191 8.03 2.49 -17.12
C PRO A 191 8.37 1.22 -17.92
N TRP A 192 9.67 0.96 -18.17
CA TRP A 192 10.10 -0.27 -18.84
C TRP A 192 9.72 -1.52 -18.04
N ALA A 193 9.77 -1.45 -16.70
CA ALA A 193 9.35 -2.56 -15.85
C ALA A 193 7.86 -2.90 -16.02
N ALA A 194 6.99 -1.88 -16.12
CA ALA A 194 5.59 -2.08 -16.43
C ALA A 194 5.42 -2.80 -17.78
N GLU A 195 6.13 -2.35 -18.82
CA GLU A 195 6.06 -2.98 -20.14
C GLU A 195 6.52 -4.45 -20.13
N GLN A 196 7.59 -4.78 -19.38
CA GLN A 196 8.05 -6.17 -19.28
C GLN A 196 7.02 -7.07 -18.61
N VAL A 197 6.38 -6.59 -17.55
CA VAL A 197 5.34 -7.36 -16.83
C VAL A 197 4.12 -7.56 -17.72
N LEU A 198 3.63 -6.49 -18.36
CA LEU A 198 2.39 -6.56 -19.13
C LEU A 198 2.49 -7.37 -20.42
N LYS A 199 3.65 -7.37 -21.09
CA LYS A 199 3.86 -8.15 -22.32
C LYS A 199 4.10 -9.63 -22.08
N PHE A 200 4.33 -10.04 -20.83
CA PHE A 200 4.74 -11.40 -20.52
C PHE A 200 3.53 -12.34 -20.46
N GLU A 201 3.56 -13.36 -21.32
CA GLU A 201 2.52 -14.40 -21.44
C GLU A 201 1.10 -13.78 -21.51
N ASP A 202 0.17 -14.29 -20.70
CA ASP A 202 -1.22 -13.84 -20.66
C ASP A 202 -1.50 -12.82 -19.54
N THR A 203 -0.47 -12.11 -19.08
CA THR A 203 -0.60 -11.15 -17.98
C THR A 203 -1.58 -10.03 -18.33
N ALA A 204 -1.52 -9.53 -19.57
CA ALA A 204 -2.40 -8.45 -20.03
C ALA A 204 -3.90 -8.79 -19.98
N GLN A 205 -4.27 -10.06 -20.08
CA GLN A 205 -5.66 -10.51 -20.06
C GLN A 205 -6.18 -10.69 -18.61
N ASN A 206 -5.28 -10.80 -17.63
CA ASN A 206 -5.60 -11.22 -16.27
C ASN A 206 -5.47 -10.10 -15.22
N PHE A 207 -5.49 -8.83 -15.62
CA PHE A 207 -5.50 -7.70 -14.70
C PHE A 207 -6.34 -6.52 -15.20
N ASP A 208 -6.65 -5.58 -14.30
CA ASP A 208 -7.57 -4.47 -14.56
C ASP A 208 -6.91 -3.09 -14.40
N ALA A 209 -5.90 -2.97 -13.51
CA ALA A 209 -5.19 -1.72 -13.26
C ALA A 209 -3.68 -1.92 -13.07
N LEU A 210 -2.87 -1.10 -13.72
CA LEU A 210 -1.45 -0.91 -13.41
C LEU A 210 -1.36 0.12 -12.28
N ALA A 211 -0.51 -0.14 -11.29
CA ALA A 211 -0.29 0.75 -10.17
C ALA A 211 1.20 1.07 -10.01
N THR A 212 1.54 2.33 -9.66
CA THR A 212 2.91 2.71 -9.26
C THR A 212 2.90 3.55 -7.97
N ALA A 213 4.08 3.90 -7.45
CA ALA A 213 4.24 4.78 -6.29
C ALA A 213 4.94 6.11 -6.67
N PRO A 214 4.20 7.14 -7.12
CA PRO A 214 4.77 8.44 -7.51
C PRO A 214 5.12 9.33 -6.30
N TYR A 215 6.01 8.89 -5.42
CA TYR A 215 6.52 9.71 -4.32
C TYR A 215 7.38 10.88 -4.79
N PHE A 216 7.19 12.08 -4.22
CA PHE A 216 8.11 13.21 -4.42
C PHE A 216 9.08 13.38 -3.23
N GLY A 217 10.23 14.00 -3.43
CA GLY A 217 11.20 14.28 -2.36
C GLY A 217 12.14 13.14 -1.96
N GLY A 218 12.11 11.99 -2.65
CA GLY A 218 13.03 10.86 -2.37
C GLY A 218 14.53 11.20 -2.51
N GLY A 219 14.85 12.26 -3.26
CA GLY A 219 16.20 12.77 -3.46
C GLY A 219 16.48 14.11 -2.77
N THR A 220 15.67 14.53 -1.78
CA THR A 220 15.83 15.85 -1.15
C THR A 220 17.21 16.06 -0.53
N PHE A 221 17.82 15.01 0.04
CA PHE A 221 19.10 15.07 0.74
C PHE A 221 20.19 14.20 0.09
N SER A 222 20.25 14.17 -1.24
CA SER A 222 21.27 13.45 -1.99
C SER A 222 22.01 14.35 -2.98
N GLY A 223 23.19 13.91 -3.42
CA GLY A 223 24.01 14.63 -4.39
C GLY A 223 24.30 16.09 -3.97
N SER A 224 24.06 17.03 -4.87
CA SER A 224 24.28 18.47 -4.62
C SER A 224 23.31 19.07 -3.59
N ARG A 225 22.22 18.39 -3.24
CA ARG A 225 21.25 18.85 -2.22
C ARG A 225 21.60 18.37 -0.81
N ALA A 226 22.56 17.47 -0.65
CA ALA A 226 22.82 16.76 0.61
C ALA A 226 23.13 17.67 1.82
N ALA A 227 23.80 18.80 1.60
CA ALA A 227 24.14 19.76 2.66
C ALA A 227 23.09 20.89 2.83
N ILE A 228 22.04 20.93 2.02
CA ILE A 228 21.05 22.01 2.03
C ILE A 228 20.02 21.73 3.13
N THR A 229 19.95 22.62 4.11
CA THR A 229 19.07 22.49 5.27
C THR A 229 18.06 23.63 5.40
N ASP A 230 18.15 24.67 4.57
CA ASP A 230 17.18 25.75 4.59
C ASP A 230 15.87 25.34 3.93
N LEU A 231 14.76 25.67 4.58
CA LEU A 231 13.45 25.23 4.13
C LEU A 231 13.06 25.83 2.77
N THR A 232 13.51 27.04 2.43
CA THR A 232 13.14 27.70 1.16
C THR A 232 13.65 26.93 -0.06
N ASN A 233 14.93 26.54 -0.06
CA ASN A 233 15.48 25.71 -1.11
C ASN A 233 14.86 24.32 -1.12
N ILE A 234 14.66 23.71 0.06
CA ILE A 234 14.01 22.41 0.17
C ILE A 234 12.61 22.41 -0.45
N PHE A 235 11.77 23.39 -0.14
CA PHE A 235 10.42 23.48 -0.71
C PHE A 235 10.45 23.75 -2.21
N THR A 236 11.43 24.49 -2.72
CA THR A 236 11.66 24.63 -4.17
C THR A 236 11.99 23.29 -4.82
N PHE A 237 12.83 22.47 -4.18
CA PHE A 237 13.16 21.13 -4.69
C PHE A 237 11.95 20.20 -4.70
N LEU A 238 11.17 20.19 -3.62
CA LEU A 238 9.98 19.36 -3.51
C LEU A 238 8.93 19.72 -4.56
N ASP A 239 8.77 21.02 -4.84
CA ASP A 239 7.88 21.51 -5.89
C ASP A 239 8.32 21.00 -7.28
N ALA A 240 9.61 21.08 -7.61
CA ALA A 240 10.13 20.54 -8.86
C ALA A 240 10.04 19.00 -8.94
N ASP A 241 10.26 18.31 -7.81
CA ASP A 241 10.20 16.85 -7.74
C ASP A 241 8.77 16.33 -8.04
N ILE A 242 7.71 17.09 -7.70
CA ILE A 242 6.32 16.76 -8.06
C ILE A 242 6.14 16.64 -9.58
N ASP A 243 6.68 17.59 -10.36
CA ASP A 243 6.57 17.54 -11.83
C ASP A 243 7.30 16.32 -12.38
N ALA A 244 8.51 16.05 -11.88
CA ALA A 244 9.32 14.92 -12.33
C ALA A 244 8.63 13.57 -12.08
N VAL A 245 8.03 13.37 -10.90
CA VAL A 245 7.40 12.10 -10.54
C VAL A 245 6.07 11.89 -11.25
N LEU A 246 5.32 12.97 -11.51
CA LEU A 246 4.07 12.92 -12.27
C LEU A 246 4.31 12.77 -13.77
N ALA A 247 5.41 13.30 -14.32
CA ALA A 247 5.82 12.98 -15.69
C ALA A 247 6.10 11.48 -15.87
N LYS A 248 6.73 10.84 -14.88
CA LYS A 248 6.91 9.37 -14.86
C LYS A 248 5.58 8.63 -14.68
N ALA A 249 4.66 9.16 -13.88
CA ALA A 249 3.32 8.60 -13.76
C ALA A 249 2.57 8.64 -15.09
N ALA A 250 2.65 9.74 -15.84
CA ALA A 250 2.06 9.85 -17.18
C ALA A 250 2.65 8.85 -18.18
N GLN A 251 3.96 8.57 -18.11
CA GLN A 251 4.59 7.52 -18.91
C GLN A 251 4.02 6.12 -18.59
N ASN A 252 3.84 5.79 -17.31
CA ASN A 252 3.21 4.53 -16.90
C ASN A 252 1.73 4.47 -17.30
N LYS A 253 0.99 5.58 -17.21
CA LYS A 253 -0.38 5.68 -17.73
C LYS A 253 -0.44 5.36 -19.21
N ALA A 254 0.49 5.89 -20.01
CA ALA A 254 0.58 5.59 -21.43
C ALA A 254 0.83 4.09 -21.69
N VAL A 255 1.69 3.43 -20.89
CA VAL A 255 1.89 1.97 -20.95
C VAL A 255 0.57 1.25 -20.67
N ALA A 256 -0.12 1.54 -19.55
CA ALA A 256 -1.39 0.90 -19.20
C ALA A 256 -2.47 1.10 -20.29
N THR A 257 -2.52 2.30 -20.87
CA THR A 257 -3.50 2.67 -21.91
C THR A 257 -3.31 1.84 -23.18
N ARG A 258 -2.06 1.51 -23.58
CA ARG A 258 -1.80 0.62 -24.73
C ARG A 258 -2.41 -0.77 -24.58
N TYR A 259 -2.60 -1.24 -23.35
CA TYR A 259 -3.23 -2.52 -23.05
C TYR A 259 -4.73 -2.41 -22.70
N GLY A 260 -5.31 -1.21 -22.79
CA GLY A 260 -6.71 -0.95 -22.41
C GLY A 260 -6.95 -1.04 -20.90
N LYS A 261 -5.96 -0.68 -20.07
CA LYS A 261 -5.97 -0.87 -18.61
C LYS A 261 -5.97 0.45 -17.88
N ARG A 262 -6.52 0.44 -16.67
CA ARG A 262 -6.48 1.60 -15.77
C ARG A 262 -5.06 1.84 -15.28
N TYR A 263 -4.80 3.06 -14.84
CA TYR A 263 -3.56 3.42 -14.16
C TYR A 263 -3.89 4.15 -12.86
N ILE A 264 -3.41 3.62 -11.74
CA ILE A 264 -3.68 4.09 -10.37
C ILE A 264 -2.35 4.22 -9.59
N ALA A 265 -2.40 4.69 -8.34
CA ALA A 265 -1.24 4.66 -7.45
C ALA A 265 -1.49 3.80 -6.20
N TYR A 266 -0.61 2.82 -5.94
CA TYR A 266 -0.69 2.00 -4.71
C TYR A 266 -0.18 2.74 -3.48
N GLU A 267 0.67 3.75 -3.70
CA GLU A 267 1.29 4.60 -2.69
C GLU A 267 1.61 5.98 -3.28
N GLY A 268 1.83 6.99 -2.44
CA GLY A 268 2.08 8.36 -2.90
C GLY A 268 2.24 9.33 -1.74
N GLY A 269 2.53 10.58 -2.09
CA GLY A 269 2.87 11.66 -1.15
C GLY A 269 4.38 11.94 -1.11
N GLN A 270 4.83 12.58 -0.04
CA GLN A 270 6.23 12.93 0.16
C GLN A 270 7.07 11.72 0.65
N HIS A 271 8.34 11.64 0.26
CA HIS A 271 9.35 10.67 0.72
C HIS A 271 10.64 11.40 1.14
N VAL A 272 10.51 12.39 2.01
CA VAL A 272 11.62 13.11 2.61
C VAL A 272 12.14 12.30 3.80
N VAL A 273 13.37 11.82 3.69
CA VAL A 273 14.05 11.02 4.72
C VAL A 273 15.44 11.60 4.97
N HIS A 274 15.79 11.80 6.25
CA HIS A 274 17.13 12.21 6.67
C HIS A 274 17.48 11.52 7.99
N ALA A 275 18.10 10.34 7.92
CA ALA A 275 18.29 9.45 9.08
C ALA A 275 19.01 10.13 10.26
N SER A 276 19.97 11.02 9.98
CA SER A 276 20.74 11.75 11.00
C SER A 276 20.14 13.09 11.44
N ASN A 277 19.06 13.58 10.80
CA ASN A 277 18.47 14.89 11.11
C ASN A 277 16.93 14.83 11.08
N VAL A 278 16.37 14.09 12.03
CA VAL A 278 14.93 13.90 12.18
C VAL A 278 14.21 15.23 12.45
N GLU A 279 14.86 16.19 13.10
CA GLU A 279 14.24 17.48 13.42
C GLU A 279 14.07 18.37 12.19
N LEU A 280 14.99 18.30 11.23
CA LEU A 280 14.80 18.94 9.94
C LEU A 280 13.64 18.29 9.17
N VAL A 281 13.55 16.95 9.16
CA VAL A 281 12.40 16.25 8.56
C VAL A 281 11.09 16.66 9.22
N ARG A 282 11.07 16.79 10.55
CA ARG A 282 9.92 17.28 11.32
C ARG A 282 9.54 18.71 10.93
N SER A 283 10.52 19.60 10.83
CA SER A 283 10.33 21.00 10.41
C SER A 283 9.71 21.07 9.01
N ILE A 284 10.19 20.27 8.05
CA ILE A 284 9.64 20.20 6.69
C ILE A 284 8.20 19.70 6.69
N ASN A 285 7.91 18.63 7.44
CA ASN A 285 6.60 18.00 7.44
C ASN A 285 5.53 18.80 8.21
N ARG A 286 5.96 19.68 9.13
CA ARG A 286 5.08 20.57 9.90
C ARG A 286 4.96 21.98 9.30
N ASP A 287 5.74 22.30 8.28
CA ASP A 287 5.69 23.60 7.62
C ASP A 287 4.39 23.75 6.80
N PRO A 288 3.68 24.89 6.91
CA PRO A 288 2.43 25.12 6.17
C PRO A 288 2.56 24.98 4.65
N ARG A 289 3.75 25.17 4.06
CA ARG A 289 3.97 24.98 2.61
C ARG A 289 3.76 23.53 2.17
N MET A 290 3.82 22.56 3.09
CA MET A 290 3.50 21.16 2.77
C MET A 290 2.05 20.98 2.31
N TYR A 291 1.13 21.78 2.86
CA TYR A 291 -0.27 21.81 2.43
C TYR A 291 -0.39 22.21 0.96
N THR A 292 0.28 23.30 0.59
CA THR A 292 0.31 23.78 -0.79
C THR A 292 0.88 22.73 -1.75
N LEU A 293 1.96 22.04 -1.35
CA LEU A 293 2.53 20.96 -2.15
C LEU A 293 1.58 19.78 -2.34
N TYR A 294 0.91 19.33 -1.27
CA TYR A 294 -0.07 18.23 -1.36
C TYR A 294 -1.29 18.62 -2.20
N GLN A 295 -1.80 19.85 -2.06
CA GLN A 295 -2.87 20.34 -2.92
C GLN A 295 -2.47 20.34 -4.39
N ARG A 296 -1.28 20.87 -4.70
CA ARG A 296 -0.74 20.87 -6.07
C ARG A 296 -0.57 19.45 -6.59
N TYR A 297 0.10 18.58 -5.84
CA TYR A 297 0.34 17.19 -6.22
C TYR A 297 -0.96 16.43 -6.52
N LEU A 298 -1.96 16.51 -5.64
CA LEU A 298 -3.25 15.85 -5.82
C LEU A 298 -4.07 16.47 -6.96
N ALA A 299 -4.04 17.79 -7.14
CA ALA A 299 -4.71 18.47 -8.24
C ALA A 299 -4.10 18.08 -9.59
N THR A 300 -2.76 18.05 -9.69
CA THR A 300 -2.05 17.64 -10.91
C THR A 300 -2.29 16.17 -11.22
N TRP A 301 -2.28 15.29 -10.20
CA TRP A 301 -2.68 13.89 -10.38
C TRP A 301 -4.10 13.77 -10.93
N LYS A 302 -5.06 14.49 -10.34
CA LYS A 302 -6.45 14.50 -10.82
C LYS A 302 -6.56 14.96 -12.27
N ALA A 303 -5.80 15.99 -12.66
CA ALA A 303 -5.84 16.56 -14.00
C ALA A 303 -5.16 15.65 -15.05
N GLN A 304 -3.99 15.09 -14.76
CA GLN A 304 -3.21 14.30 -15.71
C GLN A 304 -3.60 12.82 -15.73
N ILE A 305 -3.91 12.25 -14.57
CA ILE A 305 -4.18 10.83 -14.38
C ILE A 305 -5.67 10.56 -14.20
N GLY A 306 -6.31 11.16 -13.20
CA GLY A 306 -7.76 11.12 -13.00
C GLY A 306 -8.32 9.80 -12.46
N ASP A 307 -7.53 8.99 -11.75
CA ASP A 307 -7.97 7.74 -11.11
C ASP A 307 -7.44 7.66 -9.65
N ALA A 308 -7.64 6.53 -8.97
CA ALA A 308 -7.30 6.35 -7.56
C ALA A 308 -5.82 6.59 -7.26
N MET A 309 -5.55 7.35 -6.19
CA MET A 309 -4.25 7.49 -5.57
C MET A 309 -4.37 7.15 -4.10
N THR A 310 -3.61 6.15 -3.67
CA THR A 310 -3.43 5.83 -2.25
C THR A 310 -2.22 6.60 -1.75
N LEU A 311 -2.37 7.33 -0.65
CA LEU A 311 -1.24 7.91 0.08
C LEU A 311 -0.78 6.88 1.12
N TYR A 312 0.54 6.72 1.31
CA TYR A 312 1.08 5.54 1.99
C TYR A 312 0.46 5.30 3.37
N ASN A 313 0.58 6.26 4.29
CA ASN A 313 0.11 6.10 5.66
C ASN A 313 -0.89 7.19 6.04
N ASN A 314 -2.08 6.79 6.47
CA ASN A 314 -3.05 7.73 7.07
C ASN A 314 -2.52 8.30 8.40
N THR A 315 -1.83 7.49 9.20
CA THR A 315 -1.27 7.89 10.49
C THR A 315 0.08 7.22 10.69
N GLY A 316 1.10 8.00 11.03
CA GLY A 316 2.44 7.50 11.33
C GLY A 316 3.37 8.62 11.78
N PRO A 317 4.22 8.40 12.80
CA PRO A 317 5.06 9.45 13.36
C PRO A 317 6.18 9.87 12.40
N VAL A 318 6.74 11.05 12.63
CA VAL A 318 8.03 11.45 12.04
C VAL A 318 9.16 10.75 12.77
N SER A 319 9.98 10.00 12.05
CA SER A 319 11.15 9.29 12.56
C SER A 319 12.33 9.31 11.58
N GLN A 320 13.48 8.77 12.00
CA GLN A 320 14.64 8.54 11.12
C GLN A 320 14.34 7.61 9.94
N TRP A 321 13.30 6.78 10.07
CA TRP A 321 12.87 5.86 9.04
C TRP A 321 11.89 6.51 8.06
N GLY A 322 11.38 7.71 8.33
CA GLY A 322 10.53 8.50 7.45
C GLY A 322 9.36 9.16 8.16
N ALA A 323 8.52 9.83 7.37
CA ALA A 323 7.46 10.73 7.85
C ALA A 323 6.20 10.66 6.97
N TRP A 324 5.81 9.50 6.48
CA TRP A 324 4.75 9.38 5.47
C TRP A 324 3.32 9.58 5.98
N GLY A 325 3.12 9.51 7.31
CA GLY A 325 1.81 9.73 7.92
C GLY A 325 1.20 11.07 7.48
N LEU A 326 -0.04 11.03 6.98
CA LEU A 326 -0.84 12.24 6.81
C LEU A 326 -1.01 12.93 8.17
N ARG A 327 -1.28 12.13 9.20
CA ARG A 327 -1.22 12.49 10.62
C ARG A 327 -0.03 11.82 11.31
N GLU A 328 0.49 12.41 12.39
CA GLU A 328 1.55 11.83 13.23
C GLU A 328 1.00 10.85 14.28
N TYR A 329 -0.23 11.07 14.77
CA TYR A 329 -0.88 10.23 15.78
C TYR A 329 -2.41 10.21 15.63
N ALA A 330 -3.05 9.20 16.22
CA ALA A 330 -4.50 9.06 16.17
C ALA A 330 -5.18 10.21 16.94
N GLY A 331 -6.14 10.87 16.30
CA GLY A 331 -6.85 12.01 16.89
C GLY A 331 -6.12 13.36 16.77
N GLN A 332 -5.01 13.45 16.03
CA GLN A 332 -4.36 14.74 15.75
C GLN A 332 -5.36 15.74 15.14
N PRO A 333 -5.43 16.99 15.66
CA PRO A 333 -6.29 18.03 15.11
C PRO A 333 -5.97 18.29 13.62
N ILE A 334 -7.02 18.45 12.80
CA ILE A 334 -6.86 18.74 11.36
C ILE A 334 -6.04 20.02 11.12
N ALA A 335 -6.24 21.05 11.95
CA ALA A 335 -5.47 22.30 11.88
C ALA A 335 -3.95 22.12 12.12
N GLU A 336 -3.54 21.00 12.73
CA GLU A 336 -2.14 20.64 12.97
C GLU A 336 -1.64 19.58 11.99
N THR A 337 -2.38 19.31 10.91
CA THR A 337 -2.10 18.24 9.95
C THR A 337 -1.84 18.81 8.55
N PRO A 338 -0.62 19.32 8.24
CA PRO A 338 -0.35 20.04 6.99
C PRO A 338 -0.49 19.22 5.70
N LYS A 339 -0.75 17.91 5.78
CA LYS A 339 -0.92 17.02 4.61
C LYS A 339 -2.40 16.68 4.32
N LEU A 340 -3.34 17.18 5.13
CA LEU A 340 -4.78 16.94 4.99
C LEU A 340 -5.56 18.19 4.58
#